data_AF-A0A2U9IE34-F1
#
_entry.id   AF-A0A2U9IE34-F1
#
_cell.length_a   1.000
_cell.length_b   1.000
_cell.length_c   1.000
_cell.angle_alpha   90.00
_cell.angle_beta   90.00
_cell.angle_gamma   90.00
#
_symmetry.space_group_name_H-M   'P 1'
#
loop_
_entity.id
_entity.type
_entity.pdbx_description
1 polymer ?
#
loop_
_entity_poly.entity_id
_entity_poly.type
_entity_poly.pdbx_seq_one_letter_code
_entity_poly.pdbx_strand_id
1 'polypeptide(L)'
;MTNRDYQGKKISIWLAYFNAESRKKGRKFRKTRLSTEDIMSAANALGLEPEFFDKIHPASRIKGVIMVKKLGTKYATIRKIMEYINSKSKKNVTV
;
A
#
# COMPACT_ATOMS: atom_id res chain seq x y z
N MET A 1 5.04 14.69 -12.32
CA MET A 1 6.10 13.74 -11.94
C MET A 1 6.51 14.05 -10.51
N THR A 2 6.21 13.18 -9.54
CA THR A 2 6.51 13.44 -8.11
C THR A 2 7.36 12.30 -7.60
N ASN A 3 8.62 12.59 -7.22
CA ASN A 3 9.65 11.66 -6.76
C ASN A 3 9.91 10.49 -7.72
N ARG A 4 10.93 10.67 -8.59
CA ARG A 4 11.66 9.57 -9.24
C ARG A 4 11.71 8.39 -8.26
N ASP A 5 11.11 7.25 -8.62
CA ASP A 5 11.21 5.99 -7.86
C ASP A 5 12.64 5.91 -7.36
N TYR A 6 12.84 6.04 -6.05
CA TYR A 6 14.11 6.34 -5.37
C TYR A 6 15.21 5.40 -5.91
N GLN A 7 15.86 5.78 -7.01
CA GLN A 7 16.71 4.95 -7.88
C GLN A 7 16.22 3.49 -8.07
N GLY A 8 14.92 3.26 -8.27
CA GLY A 8 14.34 1.92 -8.44
C GLY A 8 14.34 1.02 -7.19
N LYS A 9 14.84 1.52 -6.04
CA LYS A 9 14.94 0.80 -4.76
C LYS A 9 13.70 0.95 -3.89
N LYS A 10 13.02 2.11 -3.91
CA LYS A 10 11.76 2.33 -3.20
C LYS A 10 10.61 2.66 -4.15
N ILE A 11 9.40 2.21 -3.81
CA ILE A 11 8.16 2.48 -4.54
C ILE A 11 7.16 3.23 -3.67
N SER A 12 6.31 4.04 -4.30
CA SER A 12 5.19 4.70 -3.64
C SER A 12 3.94 3.80 -3.62
N ILE A 13 3.36 3.60 -2.44
CA ILE A 13 2.08 2.92 -2.22
C ILE A 13 1.09 3.95 -1.71
N TRP A 14 0.13 4.31 -2.56
CA TRP A 14 -0.93 5.23 -2.17
C TRP A 14 -2.05 4.47 -1.47
N LEU A 15 -2.62 5.05 -0.40
CA LEU A 15 -3.78 4.48 0.28
C LEU A 15 -4.98 4.31 -0.68
N ALA A 16 -5.05 5.18 -1.69
CA ALA A 16 -6.01 5.12 -2.80
C ALA A 16 -6.00 3.78 -3.56
N TYR A 17 -4.87 3.05 -3.59
CA TYR A 17 -4.79 1.76 -4.27
C TYR A 17 -5.72 0.70 -3.66
N PHE A 18 -6.14 0.89 -2.42
CA PHE A 18 -7.02 0.00 -1.68
C PHE A 18 -8.41 0.63 -1.45
N ASN A 19 -8.42 1.91 -1.04
CA ASN A 19 -9.62 2.57 -0.52
C ASN A 19 -10.42 3.34 -1.57
N ALA A 20 -9.85 3.67 -2.74
CA ALA A 20 -10.56 4.49 -3.73
C ALA A 20 -11.87 3.85 -4.20
N GLU A 21 -12.86 4.67 -4.54
CA GLU A 21 -14.23 4.20 -4.86
C GLU A 21 -14.30 3.32 -6.10
N SER A 22 -13.42 3.55 -7.08
CA SER A 22 -13.36 2.82 -8.34
C SER A 22 -11.94 2.63 -8.83
N ARG A 23 -11.76 1.72 -9.80
CA ARG A 23 -10.46 1.52 -10.47
C ARG A 23 -10.01 2.79 -11.20
N LYS A 24 -10.93 3.52 -11.84
CA LYS A 24 -10.66 4.81 -12.51
C LYS A 24 -10.11 5.87 -11.53
N LYS A 25 -10.48 5.80 -10.25
CA LYS A 25 -10.00 6.70 -9.19
C LYS A 25 -8.71 6.24 -8.51
N GLY A 26 -8.12 5.12 -8.94
CA GLY A 26 -6.81 4.65 -8.48
C GLY A 26 -6.82 3.31 -7.75
N ARG A 27 -7.99 2.69 -7.53
CA ARG A 27 -8.05 1.39 -6.85
C ARG A 27 -7.42 0.29 -7.72
N LYS A 28 -6.52 -0.50 -7.15
CA LYS A 28 -5.85 -1.64 -7.81
C LYS A 28 -6.44 -3.00 -7.39
N PHE A 29 -7.00 -3.09 -6.20
CA PHE A 29 -7.54 -4.32 -5.63
C PHE A 29 -9.07 -4.27 -5.45
N ARG A 30 -9.68 -5.35 -4.95
CA ARG A 30 -11.06 -5.30 -4.45
C ARG A 30 -11.14 -4.28 -3.31
N LYS A 31 -12.26 -3.53 -3.24
CA LYS A 31 -12.44 -2.49 -2.21
C LYS A 31 -12.26 -3.12 -0.83
N THR A 32 -11.23 -2.66 -0.13
CA THR A 32 -10.90 -3.07 1.23
C THR A 32 -10.59 -1.79 1.98
N ARG A 33 -11.20 -1.57 3.14
CA ARG A 33 -10.89 -0.41 3.97
C ARG A 33 -9.61 -0.73 4.74
N LEU A 34 -8.51 -0.11 4.35
CA LEU A 34 -7.24 -0.20 5.05
C LEU A 34 -6.86 1.15 5.64
N SER A 35 -6.29 1.13 6.83
CA SER A 35 -5.63 2.29 7.43
C SER A 35 -4.19 2.40 6.91
N THR A 36 -3.55 3.54 7.18
CA THR A 36 -2.11 3.70 6.97
C THR A 36 -1.32 2.76 7.86
N GLU A 37 -1.78 2.52 9.09
CA GLU A 37 -1.17 1.64 10.08
C GLU A 37 -1.18 0.17 9.62
N ASP A 38 -2.25 -0.28 8.97
CA ASP A 38 -2.35 -1.64 8.42
C ASP A 38 -1.24 -1.88 7.39
N ILE A 39 -1.02 -0.91 6.51
CA ILE A 39 -0.01 -0.99 5.45
C ILE A 39 1.39 -0.86 6.04
N MET A 40 1.61 0.07 6.98
CA MET A 40 2.90 0.25 7.66
C MET A 40 3.30 -1.01 8.44
N SER A 41 2.38 -1.59 9.21
CA SER A 41 2.64 -2.81 9.99
C SER A 41 2.92 -4.01 9.11
N ALA A 42 2.17 -4.19 8.01
CA ALA A 42 2.42 -5.25 7.04
C ALA A 42 3.77 -5.06 6.31
N ALA A 43 4.09 -3.84 5.89
CA ALA A 43 5.36 -3.55 5.24
C ALA A 43 6.56 -3.73 6.18
N ASN A 44 6.42 -3.34 7.46
CA ASN A 44 7.42 -3.59 8.50
C ASN A 44 7.65 -5.10 8.70
N ALA A 45 6.58 -5.89 8.84
CA ALA A 45 6.68 -7.33 9.02
C ALA A 45 7.31 -8.05 7.80
N LEU A 46 7.20 -7.46 6.61
CA LEU A 46 7.82 -7.94 5.39
C LEU A 46 9.26 -7.40 5.18
N GLY A 47 9.80 -6.62 6.11
CA GLY A 47 11.14 -6.04 6.02
C GLY A 47 11.30 -5.00 4.91
N LEU A 48 10.23 -4.29 4.56
CA LEU A 48 10.21 -3.35 3.43
C LEU A 48 10.52 -1.89 3.82
N GLU A 49 10.99 -1.63 5.03
CA GLU A 49 11.45 -0.30 5.49
C GLU A 49 10.46 0.84 5.13
N PRO A 50 9.19 0.78 5.60
CA PRO A 50 8.16 1.72 5.21
C PRO A 50 8.35 3.12 5.82
N GLU A 51 8.12 4.15 5.01
CA GLU A 51 8.09 5.56 5.43
C GLU A 51 6.76 6.20 5.02
N PHE A 52 6.07 6.84 5.96
CA PHE A 52 4.83 7.54 5.70
C PHE A 52 5.08 9.00 5.28
N PHE A 53 4.31 9.46 4.30
CA PHE A 53 4.26 10.86 3.90
C PHE A 53 2.80 11.32 3.80
N ASP A 54 2.50 12.47 4.41
CA ASP A 54 1.19 13.10 4.28
C ASP A 54 1.07 13.81 2.92
N LYS A 55 0.72 13.04 1.89
CA LYS A 55 0.44 13.54 0.54
C LYS A 55 -0.96 13.15 0.09
N ILE A 56 -1.55 14.00 -0.74
CA ILE A 56 -2.89 13.79 -1.29
C ILE A 56 -2.79 13.13 -2.66
N HIS A 57 -3.48 12.00 -2.84
CA HIS A 57 -3.55 11.34 -4.15
C HIS A 57 -4.34 12.21 -5.15
N PRO A 58 -3.77 12.59 -6.31
CA PRO A 58 -4.39 13.58 -7.18
C PRO A 58 -5.79 13.20 -7.68
N ALA A 59 -6.01 11.93 -8.04
CA ALA A 59 -7.25 11.50 -8.68
C ALA A 59 -8.39 11.20 -7.70
N SER A 60 -8.07 10.73 -6.49
CA SER A 60 -9.07 10.32 -5.49
C SER A 60 -9.17 11.27 -4.29
N ARG A 61 -8.24 12.23 -4.15
CA ARG A 61 -8.12 13.12 -2.98
C ARG A 61 -7.91 12.39 -1.63
N ILE A 62 -7.63 11.09 -1.66
CA ILE A 62 -7.32 10.31 -0.45
C ILE A 62 -5.91 10.68 0.02
N LYS A 63 -5.78 11.00 1.32
CA LYS A 63 -4.51 11.30 1.97
C LYS A 63 -3.72 10.02 2.28
N GLY A 64 -2.39 10.15 2.26
CA GLY A 64 -1.46 9.11 2.66
C GLY A 64 -0.78 8.42 1.48
N VAL A 65 0.55 8.51 1.48
CA VAL A 65 1.42 7.69 0.66
C VAL A 65 2.50 7.08 1.53
N ILE A 66 2.78 5.81 1.31
CA ILE A 66 3.79 5.06 2.04
C ILE A 66 4.86 4.66 1.02
N MET A 67 6.10 5.06 1.26
CA MET A 67 7.25 4.62 0.48
C MET A 67 7.78 3.34 1.09
N VAL A 68 8.00 2.30 0.28
CA VAL A 68 8.55 1.03 0.75
C VAL A 68 9.65 0.56 -0.17
N LYS A 69 10.57 -0.25 0.34
CA LYS A 69 11.55 -0.99 -0.45
C LYS A 69 10.84 -1.89 -1.46
N LYS A 70 11.33 -1.87 -2.70
CA LYS A 70 10.78 -2.62 -3.82
C LYS A 70 11.20 -4.08 -3.70
N LEU A 71 10.22 -4.98 -3.69
CA LEU A 71 10.44 -6.42 -3.84
C LEU A 71 9.99 -6.84 -5.24
N GLY A 72 10.97 -7.01 -6.15
CA GLY A 72 10.72 -7.36 -7.55
C GLY A 72 10.08 -6.21 -8.33
N THR A 73 8.80 -6.34 -8.69
CA THR A 73 8.04 -5.30 -9.40
C THR A 73 7.13 -4.52 -8.43
N LYS A 74 6.74 -3.30 -8.82
CA LYS A 74 5.83 -2.46 -8.01
C LYS A 74 4.54 -3.21 -7.66
N TYR A 75 3.94 -3.87 -8.64
CA TYR A 75 2.69 -4.62 -8.42
C TYR A 75 2.91 -5.84 -7.53
N ALA A 76 4.02 -6.58 -7.70
CA ALA A 76 4.35 -7.73 -6.87
C ALA A 76 4.53 -7.33 -5.40
N THR A 77 5.22 -6.22 -5.13
CA THR A 77 5.40 -5.70 -3.76
C THR A 77 4.04 -5.35 -3.12
N ILE A 78 3.19 -4.61 -3.84
CA ILE A 78 1.88 -4.21 -3.32
C ILE A 78 0.99 -5.44 -3.08
N ARG A 79 1.04 -6.42 -3.99
CA ARG A 79 0.30 -7.69 -3.85
C ARG A 79 0.74 -8.47 -2.61
N LYS A 80 2.05 -8.60 -2.34
CA LYS A 80 2.56 -9.27 -1.13
C LYS A 80 2.08 -8.60 0.15
N ILE A 81 2.06 -7.27 0.20
CA ILE A 81 1.52 -6.52 1.33
C ILE A 81 0.04 -6.86 1.54
N MET A 82 -0.74 -6.86 0.46
CA MET A 82 -2.17 -7.21 0.54
C MET A 82 -2.40 -8.66 0.99
N GLU A 83 -1.60 -9.61 0.50
CA GLU A 83 -1.66 -11.02 0.89
C GLU A 83 -1.32 -11.20 2.38
N TYR A 84 -0.34 -10.47 2.90
CA TYR A 84 0.01 -10.46 4.33
C TYR A 84 -1.13 -9.91 5.19
N ILE A 85 -1.76 -8.80 4.78
CA ILE A 85 -2.89 -8.22 5.50
C ILE A 85 -4.08 -9.22 5.53
N ASN A 86 -4.39 -9.83 4.39
CA ASN A 86 -5.46 -10.80 4.29
C ASN A 86 -5.19 -12.08 5.11
N SER A 87 -3.93 -12.52 5.21
CA SER A 87 -3.59 -13.71 6.00
C SER A 87 -3.73 -13.47 7.50
N LYS A 88 -3.39 -12.26 8.00
CA LYS A 88 -3.69 -11.86 9.39
C LYS A 88 -5.20 -11.81 9.66
N SER A 89 -5.99 -11.24 8.75
CA SER A 89 -7.44 -11.17 8.92
C SER A 89 -8.08 -12.56 9.08
N LYS A 90 -7.59 -13.56 8.34
CA LYS A 90 -8.10 -14.94 8.44
C LYS A 90 -7.71 -15.64 9.76
N LYS A 91 -6.54 -15.35 10.32
CA LYS A 91 -6.08 -15.96 11.58
C LYS A 91 -6.89 -15.50 12.81
N ASN A 92 -7.51 -14.31 12.75
CA ASN A 92 -8.33 -13.79 13.86
C ASN A 92 -9.78 -14.30 13.86
N VAL A 93 -10.18 -15.12 12.89
CA VAL A 93 -11.55 -15.67 12.77
C VAL A 93 -11.61 -17.13 13.26
N THR A 94 -10.52 -17.65 13.81
CA THR A 94 -10.45 -19.02 14.35
C THR A 94 -10.07 -18.98 15.83
N VAL A 95 -10.95 -18.42 16.64
CA VAL A 95 -11.02 -18.63 18.10
C VAL A 95 -12.48 -18.77 18.48
#